data_AF-W4K298-F1
#
_entry.id   AF-W4K298-F1
#
_cell.length_a   1.000
_cell.length_b   1.000
_cell.length_c   1.000
_cell.angle_alpha   90.00
_cell.angle_beta   90.00
_cell.angle_gamma   90.00
#
_symmetry.space_group_name_H-M   'P 1'
#
loop_
_entity.id
_entity.type
_entity.pdbx_description
1 polymer ?
#
loop_
_entity_poly.entity_id
_entity_poly.type
_entity_poly.pdbx_seq_one_letter_code
_entity_poly.pdbx_strand_id
1 'polypeptide(L)'
;FLHKIDIMILTRKHNFPDEFTKITYALSYMKRGSARIWSRNFTKARNLNDDWDRYTWKPTQDMTSVYQKISADFEEFDKIVDARDKLARINQGKESFNAYLQLFKQIAKLAGVDLETKKTHFLKGLKWELARGIYQDPAVQTT
;
A
#
# COMPACT_ATOMS: atom_id res chain seq x y z
N PHE A 1 -8.34 3.42 5.10
CA PHE A 1 -8.97 2.14 5.45
C PHE A 1 -9.31 2.10 6.93
N LEU A 2 -8.32 2.12 7.82
CA LEU A 2 -8.55 2.02 9.27
C LEU A 2 -9.45 3.13 9.82
N HIS A 3 -9.22 4.40 9.45
CA HIS A 3 -10.11 5.51 9.82
C HIS A 3 -11.61 5.29 9.52
N LYS A 4 -11.94 4.56 8.44
CA LYS A 4 -13.33 4.22 8.10
C LYS A 4 -13.90 3.15 9.04
N ILE A 5 -13.06 2.22 9.48
CA ILE A 5 -13.41 1.20 10.47
C ILE A 5 -13.67 1.88 11.83
N ASP A 6 -12.86 2.86 12.23
CA ASP A 6 -13.10 3.64 13.47
C ASP A 6 -14.45 4.32 13.48
N ILE A 7 -14.76 5.07 12.41
CA ILE A 7 -16.05 5.76 12.31
C ILE A 7 -17.20 4.75 12.43
N MET A 8 -17.09 3.58 11.80
CA MET A 8 -18.11 2.54 11.87
C MET A 8 -18.28 1.94 13.27
N ILE A 9 -17.18 1.75 14.01
CA ILE A 9 -17.21 1.21 15.37
C ILE A 9 -17.77 2.26 16.35
N LEU A 10 -17.34 3.51 16.22
CA LEU A 10 -17.79 4.63 17.07
C LEU A 10 -19.28 4.91 16.89
N THR A 11 -19.77 4.90 15.64
CA THR A 11 -21.19 5.17 15.34
C THR A 11 -22.13 4.03 15.73
N ARG A 12 -21.61 2.82 15.94
CA ARG A 12 -22.41 1.62 16.28
C ARG A 12 -21.88 0.94 17.54
N LYS A 13 -21.53 1.72 18.56
CA LYS A 13 -20.85 1.26 19.78
C LYS A 13 -21.52 0.03 20.42
N HIS A 14 -22.85 -0.06 20.41
CA HIS A 14 -23.60 -1.19 20.98
C HIS A 14 -23.44 -2.51 20.20
N ASN A 15 -23.07 -2.46 18.92
CA ASN A 15 -22.80 -3.65 18.10
C ASN A 15 -21.37 -4.18 18.27
N PHE A 16 -20.53 -3.45 19.02
CA PHE A 16 -19.12 -3.76 19.25
C PHE A 16 -18.81 -3.76 20.75
N PRO A 17 -19.46 -4.65 21.53
CA PRO A 17 -19.44 -4.61 23.00
C PRO A 17 -18.05 -4.91 23.58
N ASP A 18 -17.25 -5.71 22.87
CA ASP A 18 -15.91 -6.12 23.27
C ASP A 18 -14.89 -5.83 22.16
N GLU A 19 -13.62 -5.87 22.54
CA GLU A 19 -12.51 -5.64 21.63
C GLU A 19 -12.50 -6.67 20.49
N PHE A 20 -12.73 -7.95 20.78
CA PHE A 20 -12.71 -9.02 19.78
C PHE A 20 -13.74 -8.86 18.67
N THR A 21 -14.93 -8.35 18.98
CA THR A 21 -15.94 -8.02 17.97
C THR A 21 -15.45 -6.92 17.02
N LYS A 22 -14.67 -5.94 17.54
CA LYS A 22 -14.01 -4.90 16.72
C LYS A 22 -12.91 -5.47 15.81
N ILE A 23 -12.12 -6.42 16.33
CA ILE A 23 -11.08 -7.14 15.56
C ILE A 23 -11.70 -7.87 14.39
N THR A 24 -12.68 -8.71 14.71
CA THR A 24 -13.36 -9.58 13.75
C THR A 24 -13.98 -8.73 12.64
N TYR A 25 -14.52 -7.58 13.00
CA TYR A 25 -15.03 -6.61 12.04
C TYR A 25 -13.95 -6.04 11.12
N ALA A 26 -12.80 -5.61 11.65
CA ALA A 26 -11.68 -5.15 10.84
C ALA A 26 -11.14 -6.24 9.90
N LEU A 27 -10.98 -7.46 10.40
CA LEU A 27 -10.56 -8.63 9.63
C LEU A 27 -11.54 -8.99 8.51
N SER A 28 -12.85 -8.76 8.71
CA SER A 28 -13.87 -9.06 7.72
C SER A 28 -13.67 -8.32 6.38
N TYR A 29 -12.94 -7.20 6.38
CA TYR A 29 -12.60 -6.46 5.17
C TYR A 29 -11.36 -7.01 4.43
N MET A 30 -10.57 -7.85 5.08
CA MET A 30 -9.35 -8.45 4.53
C MET A 30 -9.66 -9.66 3.62
N LYS A 31 -10.48 -9.46 2.58
CA LYS A 31 -11.03 -10.56 1.76
C LYS A 31 -10.15 -11.01 0.59
N ARG A 32 -9.06 -10.31 0.28
CA ARG A 32 -8.22 -10.57 -0.90
C ARG A 32 -6.73 -10.40 -0.61
N GLY A 33 -5.89 -10.96 -1.49
CA GLY A 33 -4.42 -10.81 -1.46
C GLY A 33 -3.77 -11.27 -0.17
N SER A 34 -2.62 -10.67 0.14
CA SER A 34 -1.83 -10.94 1.37
C SER A 34 -2.63 -10.66 2.63
N ALA A 35 -3.53 -9.67 2.62
CA ALA A 35 -4.42 -9.38 3.75
C ALA A 35 -5.34 -10.56 4.11
N ARG A 36 -5.87 -11.30 3.12
CA ARG A 36 -6.68 -12.51 3.38
C ARG A 36 -5.86 -13.63 4.00
N ILE A 37 -4.64 -13.83 3.51
CA ILE A 37 -3.74 -14.87 4.02
C ILE A 37 -3.36 -14.54 5.46
N TRP A 38 -2.98 -13.29 5.71
CA TRP A 38 -2.67 -12.79 7.04
C TRP A 38 -3.87 -12.94 8.00
N SER A 39 -5.07 -12.48 7.60
CA SER A 39 -6.28 -12.62 8.43
C SER A 39 -6.61 -14.08 8.76
N ARG A 40 -6.46 -15.00 7.80
CA ARG A 40 -6.65 -16.44 8.05
C ARG A 40 -5.62 -17.01 9.01
N ASN A 41 -4.35 -16.65 8.85
CA ASN A 41 -3.29 -17.11 9.73
C ASN A 41 -3.48 -16.59 11.15
N PHE A 42 -3.89 -15.33 11.28
CA PHE A 42 -4.28 -14.72 12.55
C PHE A 42 -5.43 -15.48 13.23
N THR A 43 -6.53 -15.76 12.51
CA THR A 43 -7.66 -16.53 13.06
C THR A 43 -7.25 -17.96 13.42
N LYS A 44 -6.37 -18.60 12.63
CA LYS A 44 -5.85 -19.95 12.92
C LYS A 44 -4.99 -19.97 14.18
N ALA A 45 -4.03 -19.04 14.31
CA ALA A 45 -3.17 -18.93 15.49
C ALA A 45 -3.99 -18.76 16.77
N ARG A 46 -5.03 -17.90 16.72
CA ARG A 46 -5.99 -17.73 17.82
C ARG A 46 -6.66 -19.04 18.23
N ASN A 47 -7.13 -19.83 17.27
CA ASN A 47 -7.92 -21.03 17.56
C ASN A 47 -7.05 -22.21 18.05
N LEU A 48 -5.74 -22.16 17.86
CA LEU A 48 -4.81 -23.26 18.16
C LEU A 48 -4.06 -23.10 19.49
N ASN A 49 -4.23 -21.99 20.21
CA ASN A 49 -3.63 -21.73 21.53
C ASN A 49 -2.08 -21.79 21.58
N ASP A 50 -1.42 -21.83 20.42
CA ASP A 50 0.04 -21.75 20.33
C ASP A 50 0.49 -20.28 20.47
N ASP A 51 1.09 -20.00 21.62
CA ASP A 51 1.88 -18.80 21.89
C ASP A 51 1.09 -17.48 21.90
N TRP A 52 0.17 -17.36 22.87
CA TRP A 52 -0.55 -16.12 23.17
C TRP A 52 0.39 -14.93 23.40
N ASP A 53 1.61 -15.14 23.87
CA ASP A 53 2.58 -14.06 24.12
C ASP A 53 3.06 -13.38 22.84
N ARG A 54 3.12 -14.09 21.71
CA ARG A 54 3.40 -13.50 20.38
C ARG A 54 2.22 -12.76 19.76
N TYR A 55 1.01 -13.08 20.21
CA TYR A 55 -0.25 -12.52 19.71
C TYR A 55 -1.06 -11.91 20.86
N THR A 56 -0.39 -11.28 21.83
CA THR A 56 -1.03 -10.76 23.05
C THR A 56 -1.90 -9.55 22.69
N TRP A 57 -3.16 -9.81 22.38
CA TRP A 57 -4.23 -8.83 22.49
C TRP A 57 -4.66 -8.83 23.95
N LYS A 58 -3.93 -8.09 24.79
CA LYS A 58 -4.44 -7.82 26.13
C LYS A 58 -5.66 -6.91 25.94
N PRO A 59 -6.80 -7.23 26.57
CA PRO A 59 -7.95 -6.33 26.60
C PRO A 59 -7.49 -5.00 27.18
N THR A 60 -7.24 -4.02 26.32
CA THR A 60 -7.00 -2.66 26.75
C THR A 60 -8.23 -1.86 26.43
N GLN A 61 -8.58 -0.94 27.32
CA GLN A 61 -9.80 -0.15 27.24
C GLN A 61 -9.87 0.74 25.98
N ASP A 62 -8.80 0.78 25.19
CA ASP A 62 -8.60 1.69 24.08
C ASP A 62 -8.13 0.95 22.81
N MET A 63 -8.66 1.37 21.64
CA MET A 63 -8.43 0.76 20.31
C MET A 63 -6.98 0.88 19.82
N THR A 64 -6.15 1.62 20.55
CA THR A 64 -4.76 1.97 20.23
C THR A 64 -3.87 0.73 19.98
N SER A 65 -4.09 -0.39 20.69
CA SER A 65 -3.34 -1.65 20.52
C SER A 65 -3.59 -2.31 19.15
N VAL A 66 -4.85 -2.30 18.69
CA VAL A 66 -5.31 -2.87 17.41
C VAL A 66 -4.70 -2.12 16.23
N TYR A 67 -4.75 -0.79 16.33
CA TYR A 67 -4.13 0.11 15.35
C TYR A 67 -2.65 -0.11 15.25
N GLN A 68 -1.96 -0.15 16.39
CA GLN A 68 -0.52 -0.34 16.43
C GLN A 68 -0.12 -1.70 15.84
N LYS A 69 -0.84 -2.78 16.17
CA LYS A 69 -0.51 -4.13 15.67
C LYS A 69 -0.81 -4.30 14.19
N ILE A 70 -1.98 -3.85 13.69
CA ILE A 70 -2.25 -3.85 12.25
C ILE A 70 -1.27 -2.93 11.51
N SER A 71 -0.94 -1.77 12.07
CA SER A 71 0.04 -0.87 11.44
C SER A 71 1.46 -1.40 11.48
N ALA A 72 1.83 -2.21 12.48
CA ALA A 72 3.13 -2.88 12.57
C ALA A 72 3.20 -4.12 11.68
N ASP A 73 2.17 -4.97 11.67
CA ASP A 73 2.15 -6.21 10.86
C ASP A 73 1.91 -5.93 9.37
N PHE A 74 1.28 -4.80 9.05
CA PHE A 74 1.25 -4.22 7.72
C PHE A 74 2.18 -3.00 7.64
N GLU A 75 3.27 -3.05 8.41
CA GLU A 75 4.35 -2.07 8.63
C GLU A 75 4.17 -0.83 7.77
N GLU A 76 3.98 0.34 8.41
CA GLU A 76 3.73 1.62 7.74
C GLU A 76 4.66 1.75 6.54
N PHE A 77 4.08 1.41 5.37
CA PHE A 77 4.78 1.17 4.12
C PHE A 77 5.79 2.28 3.97
N ASP A 78 7.09 1.98 3.85
CA ASP A 78 8.05 3.03 3.51
C ASP A 78 7.60 3.58 2.16
N LYS A 79 6.89 4.71 2.22
CA LYS A 79 6.21 5.31 1.08
C LYS A 79 7.22 5.70 0.02
N ILE A 80 8.48 5.94 0.42
CA ILE A 80 9.59 6.25 -0.47
C ILE A 80 10.05 4.96 -1.16
N VAL A 81 10.30 3.88 -0.41
CA VAL A 81 10.73 2.60 -0.98
C VAL A 81 9.67 2.02 -1.92
N ASP A 82 8.40 2.01 -1.53
CA ASP A 82 7.31 1.56 -2.40
C ASP A 82 7.10 2.48 -3.60
N ALA A 83 7.24 3.80 -3.44
CA ALA A 83 7.21 4.70 -4.59
C ALA A 83 8.39 4.43 -5.54
N ARG A 84 9.58 4.11 -5.03
CA ARG A 84 10.74 3.72 -5.86
C ARG A 84 10.49 2.41 -6.60
N ASP A 85 9.93 1.40 -5.92
CA ASP A 85 9.54 0.13 -6.54
C ASP A 85 8.48 0.31 -7.63
N LYS A 86 7.46 1.15 -7.36
CA LYS A 86 6.45 1.52 -8.35
C LYS A 86 7.04 2.29 -9.51
N LEU A 87 7.97 3.21 -9.26
CA LEU A 87 8.67 3.96 -10.30
C LEU A 87 9.49 3.03 -11.20
N ALA A 88 10.13 2.01 -10.63
CA ALA A 88 10.91 1.03 -11.37
C ALA A 88 10.06 0.12 -12.29
N ARG A 89 8.77 -0.05 -11.96
CA ARG A 89 7.83 -0.96 -12.65
C ARG A 89 6.77 -0.23 -13.49
N ILE A 90 6.72 1.11 -13.43
CA ILE A 90 5.70 1.87 -14.14
C ILE A 90 5.86 1.69 -15.66
N ASN A 91 4.74 1.50 -16.34
CA ASN A 91 4.67 1.39 -17.78
C ASN A 91 3.37 2.00 -18.28
N GLN A 92 3.39 2.67 -19.43
CA GLN A 92 2.23 3.28 -20.06
C GLN A 92 1.18 2.24 -20.46
N GLY A 93 1.62 1.06 -20.91
CA GLY A 93 0.70 -0.04 -21.28
C GLY A 93 -0.33 0.40 -22.32
N LYS A 94 -1.63 0.28 -22.00
CA LYS A 94 -2.73 0.72 -22.87
C LYS A 94 -3.20 2.17 -22.61
N GLU A 95 -2.69 2.80 -21.56
CA GLU A 95 -3.13 4.13 -21.14
C GLU A 95 -2.71 5.24 -22.10
N SER A 96 -3.46 6.35 -22.05
CA SER A 96 -3.08 7.58 -22.75
C SER A 96 -1.78 8.16 -22.17
N PHE A 97 -1.05 8.93 -22.98
CA PHE A 97 0.17 9.60 -22.53
C PHE A 97 -0.08 10.49 -21.30
N ASN A 98 -1.18 11.24 -21.29
CA ASN A 98 -1.49 12.16 -20.19
C ASN A 98 -1.79 11.41 -18.88
N ALA A 99 -2.50 10.28 -18.94
CA ALA A 99 -2.75 9.43 -17.78
C ALA A 99 -1.44 8.86 -17.21
N TYR A 100 -0.56 8.36 -18.09
CA TYR A 100 0.78 7.91 -17.70
C TYR A 100 1.62 9.03 -17.08
N LEU A 101 1.66 10.21 -17.69
CA LEU A 101 2.42 11.36 -17.19
C LEU A 101 1.97 11.79 -15.80
N GLN A 102 0.65 11.85 -15.56
CA GLN A 102 0.13 12.21 -14.24
C GLN A 102 0.50 11.16 -13.19
N LEU A 103 0.32 9.87 -13.48
CA LEU A 103 0.69 8.79 -12.58
C LEU A 103 2.19 8.79 -12.27
N PHE A 104 3.02 8.97 -13.30
CA PHE A 104 4.46 9.07 -13.16
C PHE A 104 4.87 10.24 -12.25
N LYS A 105 4.32 11.45 -12.46
CA LYS A 105 4.61 12.62 -11.63
C LYS A 105 4.26 12.40 -10.17
N GLN A 106 3.13 11.75 -9.89
CA GLN A 106 2.72 11.44 -8.51
C GLN A 106 3.70 10.48 -7.84
N ILE A 107 4.07 9.39 -8.52
CA ILE A 107 5.01 8.40 -7.99
C ILE A 107 6.42 8.99 -7.83
N ALA A 108 6.92 9.71 -8.84
CA ALA A 108 8.25 10.32 -8.82
C ALA A 108 8.40 11.39 -7.73
N LYS A 109 7.32 12.13 -7.41
CA LYS A 109 7.30 13.09 -6.30
C LYS A 109 7.46 12.39 -4.95
N LEU A 110 6.82 11.23 -4.77
CA LEU A 110 6.90 10.44 -3.54
C LEU A 110 8.23 9.67 -3.41
N ALA A 111 8.78 9.19 -4.52
CA ALA A 111 10.02 8.41 -4.55
C ALA A 111 11.28 9.23 -4.19
N GLY A 112 11.21 10.57 -4.27
CA GLY A 112 12.31 11.46 -3.88
C GLY A 112 13.59 11.28 -4.73
N VAL A 113 13.47 10.82 -5.98
CA VAL A 113 14.60 10.57 -6.88
C VAL A 113 15.05 11.82 -7.64
N ASP A 114 16.31 11.85 -8.06
CA ASP A 114 16.90 12.93 -8.85
C ASP A 114 16.32 12.99 -10.29
N LEU A 115 16.68 14.03 -11.03
CA LEU A 115 16.14 14.29 -12.36
C LEU A 115 16.55 13.21 -13.38
N GLU A 116 17.77 12.70 -13.33
CA GLU A 116 18.26 11.69 -14.29
C GLU A 116 17.60 10.34 -14.04
N THR A 117 17.42 9.97 -12.78
CA THR A 117 16.64 8.79 -12.40
C THR A 117 15.18 8.91 -12.87
N LYS A 118 14.56 10.09 -12.74
CA LYS A 118 13.21 10.34 -13.27
C LYS A 118 13.14 10.17 -14.78
N LYS A 119 14.05 10.79 -15.53
CA LYS A 119 14.10 10.66 -17.00
C LYS A 119 14.23 9.20 -17.42
N THR A 120 15.15 8.47 -16.79
CA THR A 120 15.40 7.05 -17.08
C THR A 120 14.16 6.20 -16.90
N HIS A 121 13.49 6.30 -15.74
CA HIS A 121 12.26 5.54 -15.49
C HIS A 121 11.11 5.99 -16.40
N PHE A 122 10.99 7.28 -16.68
CA PHE A 122 9.93 7.81 -17.55
C PHE A 122 10.03 7.26 -18.96
N LEU A 123 11.24 7.27 -19.55
CA LEU A 123 11.48 6.77 -20.91
C LEU A 123 11.32 5.24 -20.98
N LYS A 124 11.82 4.52 -19.97
CA LYS A 124 11.69 3.06 -19.89
C LYS A 124 10.23 2.59 -19.83
N GLY A 125 9.38 3.34 -19.13
CA GLY A 125 7.95 3.05 -19.03
C GLY A 125 7.10 3.63 -20.17
N LEU A 126 7.66 4.42 -21.08
CA LEU A 126 6.91 5.02 -22.18
C LEU A 126 6.72 4.00 -23.31
N LYS A 127 5.60 4.08 -24.05
CA LYS A 127 5.43 3.26 -25.26
C LYS A 127 6.60 3.47 -26.21
N TRP A 128 7.15 2.37 -26.74
CA TRP A 128 8.31 2.38 -27.62
C TRP A 128 8.18 3.35 -28.79
N GLU A 129 7.00 3.44 -29.41
CA GLU A 129 6.74 4.36 -30.53
C GLU A 129 6.99 5.82 -30.18
N LEU A 130 6.63 6.22 -28.95
CA LEU A 130 6.86 7.57 -28.43
C LEU A 130 8.29 7.75 -27.94
N ALA A 131 8.85 6.73 -27.26
CA ALA A 131 10.21 6.75 -26.74
C ALA A 131 11.25 6.86 -27.87
N ARG A 132 11.06 6.10 -28.96
CA ARG A 132 11.94 6.13 -30.13
C ARG A 132 11.97 7.50 -30.78
N GLY A 133 10.84 8.19 -30.88
CA GLY A 133 10.78 9.55 -31.42
C GLY A 133 11.67 10.53 -30.64
N ILE A 134 11.84 10.32 -29.33
CA ILE A 134 12.72 11.13 -28.47
C ILE A 134 14.19 10.74 -28.67
N TYR A 135 14.51 9.44 -28.75
CA TYR A 135 15.88 8.98 -28.98
C TYR A 135 16.43 9.30 -30.37
N GLN A 136 15.54 9.44 -31.35
CA GLN A 136 15.89 9.78 -32.73
C GLN A 136 15.83 11.29 -33.01
N ASP A 137 15.51 12.12 -32.00
CA ASP A 137 15.55 13.56 -32.14
C ASP A 137 17.02 14.03 -32.24
N PRO A 138 17.42 14.66 -33.37
CA PRO A 138 18.79 15.14 -33.56
C PRO A 138 19.24 16.17 -32.52
N ALA A 139 18.31 16.85 -31.82
CA ALA A 139 18.63 17.77 -30.74
C ALA A 139 19.11 17.07 -29.44
N VAL A 140 18.81 15.78 -29.25
CA VAL A 140 19.20 15.00 -28.05
C VAL A 140 20.56 14.32 -28.22
N GLN A 141 21.05 14.19 -29.47
CA GLN A 141 22.33 13.52 -29.76
C GLN A 141 23.57 14.45 -29.66
N THR A 142 23.38 15.72 -29.30
CA THR A 142 24.44 16.75 -29.28
C THR A 142 24.79 17.29 -27.89
N THR A 143 24.32 16.66 -26.81
CA THR A 143 24.67 16.96 -25.41
C THR A 143 25.00 15.69 -24.65
#